data_AF-A0A432HUV0-F1
#
_entry.id   AF-A0A432HUV0-F1
#
_cell.length_a   1.000
_cell.length_b   1.000
_cell.length_c   1.000
_cell.angle_alpha   90.00
_cell.angle_beta   90.00
_cell.angle_gamma   90.00
#
_symmetry.space_group_name_H-M   'P 1'
#
loop_
_entity.id
_entity.type
_entity.pdbx_description
1 polymer ?
#
loop_
_entity_poly.entity_id
_entity_poly.type
_entity_poly.pdbx_seq_one_letter_code
_entity_poly.pdbx_strand_id
1 'polypeptide(L)'
;MMGPQGLPLTKPPYGRITAMDLNTGDHIWMVANGETPDCITDHPALAGVEIPMTGRPERGGVIVTKALVFAGEGSGLFAVPGRASGGPMFRAYDKLTGVVVSEFELPAHQTGIPMTYMLNGKQYIVMAVGNRDHPAELVALTVE
;
A
#
# COMPACT_ATOMS: atom_id res chain seq x y z
N MET A 1 7.12 -5.97 16.24
CA MET A 1 7.47 -5.93 17.68
C MET A 1 6.68 -4.81 18.35
N MET A 2 6.09 -5.10 19.52
CA MET A 2 5.43 -4.06 20.32
C MET A 2 6.49 -3.24 21.04
N GLY A 3 6.38 -1.92 20.91
CA GLY A 3 7.15 -0.95 21.68
C GLY A 3 6.37 -0.50 22.93
N PRO A 4 6.93 0.45 23.70
CA PRO A 4 6.26 1.04 24.85
C PRO A 4 4.87 1.58 24.47
N GLN A 5 3.90 1.40 25.38
CA GLN A 5 2.53 1.91 25.21
C GLN A 5 1.77 1.34 23.99
N GLY A 6 2.23 0.22 23.40
CA GLY A 6 1.60 -0.40 22.23
C GLY A 6 2.06 0.16 20.88
N LEU A 7 2.80 1.27 20.90
CA LEU A 7 3.36 1.89 19.70
C LEU A 7 4.40 0.99 19.00
N PRO A 8 4.65 1.16 17.69
CA PRO A 8 5.73 0.47 17.00
C PRO A 8 7.10 0.77 17.63
N LEU A 9 7.94 -0.26 17.81
CA LEU A 9 9.28 -0.11 18.36
C LEU A 9 10.25 0.57 17.37
N THR A 10 10.05 0.35 16.08
CA THR A 10 10.91 0.90 15.01
C THR A 10 10.35 2.21 14.47
N LYS A 11 11.20 3.05 13.88
CA LYS A 11 10.76 4.25 13.15
C LYS A 11 10.01 3.84 11.86
N PRO A 12 8.94 4.55 11.45
CA PRO A 12 8.31 4.34 10.15
C PRO A 12 9.28 4.66 8.98
N PRO A 13 8.99 4.18 7.74
CA PRO A 13 7.74 3.54 7.33
C PRO A 13 7.61 2.06 7.72
N TYR A 14 6.43 1.64 8.14
CA TYR A 14 6.07 0.27 8.52
C TYR A 14 5.68 -0.59 7.31
N GLY A 15 5.12 0.05 6.28
CA GLY A 15 4.97 -0.48 4.93
C GLY A 15 5.58 0.50 3.94
N ARG A 16 6.34 0.01 2.97
CA ARG A 16 7.05 0.88 2.03
C ARG A 16 7.21 0.25 0.66
N ILE A 17 7.38 1.10 -0.34
CA ILE A 17 7.85 0.73 -1.67
C ILE A 17 9.25 1.30 -1.84
N THR A 18 10.16 0.52 -2.40
CA THR A 18 11.55 0.93 -2.62
C THR A 18 11.93 0.58 -4.05
N ALA A 19 12.34 1.58 -4.82
CA ALA A 19 12.99 1.34 -6.10
C ALA A 19 14.50 1.19 -5.89
N MET A 20 15.06 0.15 -6.50
CA MET A 20 16.48 -0.16 -6.40
C MET A 20 17.10 -0.28 -7.79
N ASP A 21 18.29 0.26 -7.98
CA ASP A 21 19.12 -0.05 -9.15
C ASP A 21 19.75 -1.43 -8.93
N LEU A 22 19.46 -2.38 -9.82
CA LEU A 22 19.97 -3.75 -9.70
C LEU A 22 21.44 -3.89 -10.15
N ASN A 23 22.00 -2.88 -10.81
CA ASN A 23 23.43 -2.87 -11.18
C ASN A 23 24.30 -2.42 -10.00
N THR A 24 23.85 -1.42 -9.24
CA THR A 24 24.65 -0.82 -8.14
C THR A 24 24.19 -1.27 -6.76
N GLY A 25 22.91 -1.66 -6.61
CA GLY A 25 22.26 -1.92 -5.33
C GLY A 25 21.72 -0.67 -4.65
N ASP A 26 21.81 0.51 -5.28
CA ASP A 26 21.37 1.77 -4.67
C ASP A 26 19.85 1.86 -4.59
N HIS A 27 19.35 2.44 -3.51
CA HIS A 27 17.96 2.86 -3.42
C HIS A 27 17.78 4.18 -4.18
N ILE A 28 17.01 4.14 -5.27
CA ILE A 28 16.70 5.34 -6.07
C ILE A 28 15.71 6.21 -5.31
N TRP A 29 14.68 5.59 -4.74
CA TRP A 29 13.71 6.24 -3.85
C TRP A 29 13.06 5.23 -2.92
N MET A 30 12.48 5.75 -1.84
CA MET A 30 11.72 4.99 -0.85
C MET A 30 10.55 5.84 -0.34
N VAL A 31 9.34 5.30 -0.40
CA VAL A 31 8.12 5.97 0.08
C VAL A 31 7.29 5.04 0.96
N ALA A 32 6.54 5.61 1.89
CA ALA A 32 5.57 4.88 2.68
C ALA A 32 4.43 4.35 1.79
N ASN A 33 3.99 3.11 2.03
CA ASN A 33 2.83 2.53 1.37
C ASN A 33 1.65 2.49 2.33
N GLY A 34 0.80 3.52 2.24
CA GLY A 34 -0.41 3.66 3.04
C GLY A 34 -0.36 4.76 4.09
N GLU A 35 -1.55 5.17 4.50
CA GLU A 35 -1.74 6.19 5.53
C GLU A 35 -1.29 5.70 6.90
N THR A 36 -1.11 6.66 7.81
CA THR A 36 -0.85 6.38 9.22
C THR A 36 -2.09 5.76 9.86
N PRO A 37 -1.99 4.55 10.44
CA PRO A 37 -3.13 3.93 11.13
C PRO A 37 -3.65 4.77 12.30
N ASP A 38 -4.98 4.77 12.51
CA ASP A 38 -5.63 5.53 13.59
C ASP A 38 -5.07 5.22 14.98
N CYS A 39 -4.66 3.98 15.23
CA CYS A 39 -4.03 3.59 16.50
C CYS A 39 -2.68 4.27 16.77
N ILE A 40 -2.08 4.91 15.76
CA ILE A 40 -0.89 5.74 15.87
C ILE A 40 -1.30 7.22 15.87
N THR A 41 -2.14 7.66 14.93
CA THR A 41 -2.59 9.06 14.81
C THR A 41 -3.29 9.55 16.08
N ASP A 42 -4.15 8.73 16.68
CA ASP A 42 -4.98 9.09 17.84
C ASP A 42 -4.32 8.71 19.18
N HIS A 43 -3.06 8.26 19.17
CA HIS A 43 -2.42 7.77 20.38
C HIS A 43 -2.10 8.93 21.35
N PRO A 44 -2.51 8.87 22.64
CA PRO A 44 -2.33 9.98 23.58
C PRO A 44 -0.87 10.44 23.75
N ALA A 45 0.09 9.51 23.70
CA ALA A 45 1.52 9.84 23.79
C ALA A 45 2.07 10.58 22.56
N LEU A 46 1.31 10.67 21.47
CA LEU A 46 1.66 11.37 20.24
C LEU A 46 0.80 12.62 20.02
N ALA A 47 0.01 13.04 21.02
CA ALA A 47 -0.82 14.23 20.93
C ALA A 47 0.03 15.48 20.61
N GLY A 48 -0.36 16.22 19.57
CA GLY A 48 0.34 17.42 19.10
C GLY A 48 1.59 17.15 18.26
N VAL A 49 1.89 15.90 17.92
CA VAL A 49 2.97 15.54 17.00
C VAL A 49 2.40 15.44 15.59
N GLU A 50 3.04 16.11 14.63
CA GLU A 50 2.73 15.92 13.20
C GLU A 50 3.33 14.60 12.73
N ILE A 51 2.48 13.69 12.25
CA ILE A 51 2.88 12.34 11.84
C ILE A 51 2.69 12.22 10.32
N PRO A 52 3.79 12.12 9.53
CA PRO A 52 3.67 11.88 8.09
C PRO A 52 3.16 10.45 7.84
N MET A 53 2.84 10.13 6.58
CA MET A 53 2.46 8.76 6.19
C MET A 53 3.45 7.73 6.74
N THR A 54 2.98 6.85 7.61
CA THR A 54 3.83 5.80 8.18
C THR A 54 3.81 4.52 7.38
N GLY A 55 2.88 4.36 6.43
CA GLY A 55 2.64 3.09 5.78
C GLY A 55 1.97 2.07 6.69
N ARG A 56 1.34 1.07 6.09
CA ARG A 56 0.70 -0.05 6.79
C ARG A 56 1.60 -1.29 6.76
N PRO A 57 1.83 -1.99 7.88
CA PRO A 57 2.76 -3.12 7.98
C PRO A 57 2.20 -4.40 7.33
N GLU A 58 2.04 -4.39 6.01
CA GLU A 58 1.34 -5.44 5.28
C GLU A 58 2.02 -5.77 3.95
N ARG A 59 1.64 -6.92 3.39
CA ARG A 59 2.07 -7.36 2.06
C ARG A 59 1.08 -6.87 0.99
N GLY A 60 1.31 -5.65 0.51
CA GLY A 60 0.65 -5.13 -0.68
C GLY A 60 1.25 -5.73 -1.95
N GLY A 61 0.42 -6.26 -2.85
CA GLY A 61 0.90 -6.68 -4.17
C GLY A 61 1.11 -5.47 -5.07
N VAL A 62 2.17 -5.51 -5.86
CA VAL A 62 2.62 -4.41 -6.73
C VAL A 62 2.67 -4.88 -8.18
N ILE A 63 2.37 -3.98 -9.12
CA ILE A 63 2.67 -4.17 -10.54
C ILE A 63 3.35 -2.93 -11.11
N VAL A 64 4.34 -3.14 -11.96
CA VAL A 64 5.08 -2.06 -12.63
C VAL A 64 4.68 -2.04 -14.10
N THR A 65 4.31 -0.85 -14.59
CA THR A 65 4.05 -0.58 -16.00
C THR A 65 5.18 0.25 -16.61
N LYS A 66 5.04 0.63 -17.88
CA LYS A 66 6.04 1.49 -18.54
C LYS A 66 6.27 2.80 -17.77
N ALA A 67 5.21 3.43 -17.26
CA ALA A 67 5.27 4.75 -16.63
C ALA A 67 5.04 4.73 -15.12
N LEU A 68 4.17 3.85 -14.63
CA LEU A 68 3.66 3.90 -13.26
C LEU A 68 3.90 2.59 -12.51
N VAL A 69 4.03 2.69 -11.20
CA VAL A 69 3.94 1.57 -10.26
C VAL A 69 2.56 1.61 -9.61
N PHE A 70 1.86 0.49 -9.57
CA PHE A 70 0.59 0.38 -8.88
C PHE A 70 0.72 -0.55 -7.68
N ALA A 71 0.23 -0.15 -6.52
CA ALA A 71 0.25 -0.97 -5.33
C ALA A 71 -0.96 -0.68 -4.45
N GLY A 72 -1.51 -1.72 -3.82
CA GLY A 72 -2.47 -1.55 -2.74
C GLY A 72 -1.82 -1.73 -1.37
N GLU A 73 -2.63 -1.50 -0.35
CA GLU A 73 -2.20 -1.60 1.05
C GLU A 73 -2.15 -3.03 1.57
N GLY A 74 -2.66 -4.02 0.80
CA GLY A 74 -2.67 -5.44 1.16
C GLY A 74 -3.89 -5.86 1.98
N SER A 75 -3.96 -7.15 2.31
CA SER A 75 -5.19 -7.79 2.80
C SER A 75 -5.47 -7.57 4.29
N GLY A 76 -4.45 -7.20 5.06
CA GLY A 76 -4.49 -7.17 6.52
C GLY A 76 -4.29 -8.54 7.17
N LEU A 77 -4.00 -9.59 6.39
CA LEU A 77 -3.89 -10.98 6.89
C LEU A 77 -2.52 -11.29 7.50
N PHE A 78 -1.45 -10.57 7.13
CA PHE A 78 -0.11 -10.81 7.67
C PHE A 78 0.25 -9.84 8.80
N ALA A 79 -0.74 -9.10 9.27
CA ALA A 79 -0.64 -8.17 10.38
C ALA A 79 -0.27 -8.87 11.69
N VAL A 80 0.43 -8.12 12.55
CA VAL A 80 0.49 -8.47 13.97
C VAL A 80 -0.89 -8.21 14.59
N PRO A 81 -1.47 -9.14 15.36
CA PRO A 81 -2.75 -8.94 16.03
C PRO A 81 -2.80 -7.62 16.80
N GLY A 82 -3.91 -6.87 16.67
CA GLY A 82 -4.10 -5.58 17.33
C GLY A 82 -3.47 -4.38 16.62
N ARG A 83 -3.00 -4.52 15.37
CA ARG A 83 -2.55 -3.40 14.54
C ARG A 83 -3.43 -3.25 13.31
N ALA A 84 -3.81 -2.02 12.99
CA ALA A 84 -4.40 -1.72 11.70
C ALA A 84 -3.34 -1.97 10.61
N SER A 85 -3.71 -2.84 9.66
CA SER A 85 -2.85 -3.36 8.62
C SER A 85 -3.70 -3.68 7.41
N GLY A 86 -3.13 -3.58 6.22
CA GLY A 86 -3.91 -3.65 4.99
C GLY A 86 -4.85 -2.47 4.83
N GLY A 87 -5.57 -2.44 3.73
CA GLY A 87 -6.58 -1.43 3.49
C GLY A 87 -7.08 -1.47 2.05
N PRO A 88 -8.19 -0.80 1.77
CA PRO A 88 -8.79 -0.78 0.45
C PRO A 88 -8.08 0.17 -0.51
N MET A 89 -7.15 1.00 -0.04
CA MET A 89 -6.52 2.00 -0.91
C MET A 89 -5.57 1.35 -1.92
N PHE A 90 -5.72 1.75 -3.18
CA PHE A 90 -4.89 1.38 -4.32
C PHE A 90 -4.32 2.64 -4.95
N ARG A 91 -2.99 2.68 -5.10
CA ARG A 91 -2.28 3.88 -5.53
C ARG A 91 -1.49 3.64 -6.79
N ALA A 92 -1.45 4.66 -7.63
CA ALA A 92 -0.52 4.78 -8.73
C ALA A 92 0.61 5.75 -8.32
N TYR A 93 1.84 5.33 -8.51
CA TYR A 93 3.05 6.09 -8.22
C TYR A 93 3.81 6.37 -9.51
N ASP A 94 4.37 7.56 -9.62
CA ASP A 94 5.39 7.83 -10.63
C ASP A 94 6.59 6.91 -10.40
N LYS A 95 6.98 6.14 -11.42
CA LYS A 95 7.99 5.09 -11.29
C LYS A 95 9.38 5.64 -10.97
N LEU A 96 9.70 6.87 -11.38
CA LEU A 96 11.03 7.45 -11.24
C LEU A 96 11.21 8.19 -9.92
N THR A 97 10.13 8.71 -9.35
CA THR A 97 10.18 9.57 -8.16
C THR A 97 9.50 8.95 -6.93
N GLY A 98 8.61 7.98 -7.12
CA GLY A 98 7.79 7.41 -6.05
C GLY A 98 6.66 8.32 -5.58
N VAL A 99 6.42 9.46 -6.24
CA VAL A 99 5.31 10.36 -5.91
C VAL A 99 3.98 9.71 -6.28
N VAL A 100 3.00 9.77 -5.37
CA VAL A 100 1.62 9.33 -5.65
C VAL A 100 1.02 10.26 -6.71
N VAL A 101 0.60 9.68 -7.84
CA VAL A 101 -0.05 10.43 -8.93
C VAL A 101 -1.57 10.26 -8.91
N SER A 102 -2.07 9.17 -8.34
CA SER A 102 -3.50 8.91 -8.19
C SER A 102 -3.76 7.88 -7.10
N GLU A 103 -4.93 7.98 -6.49
CA GLU A 103 -5.43 7.09 -5.45
C GLU A 103 -6.84 6.63 -5.79
N PHE A 104 -7.16 5.39 -5.45
CA PHE A 104 -8.45 4.77 -5.70
C PHE A 104 -8.81 3.84 -4.53
N GLU A 105 -10.02 3.95 -4.02
CA GLU A 105 -10.51 3.02 -3.01
C GLU A 105 -11.12 1.79 -3.70
N LEU A 106 -10.58 0.61 -3.40
CA LEU A 106 -11.13 -0.66 -3.83
C LEU A 106 -12.37 -1.01 -2.97
N PRO A 107 -13.32 -1.80 -3.49
CA PRO A 107 -14.50 -2.22 -2.71
C PRO A 107 -14.14 -3.08 -1.48
N ALA A 108 -12.95 -3.67 -1.47
CA ALA A 108 -12.37 -4.37 -0.32
C ALA A 108 -10.85 -4.36 -0.37
N HIS A 109 -10.21 -4.98 0.61
CA HIS A 109 -8.75 -5.05 0.65
C HIS A 109 -8.20 -5.86 -0.51
N GLN A 110 -7.04 -5.45 -1.02
CA GLN A 110 -6.31 -6.23 -2.01
C GLN A 110 -5.83 -7.55 -1.39
N THR A 111 -6.24 -8.68 -1.95
CA THR A 111 -5.81 -10.02 -1.51
C THR A 111 -4.86 -10.70 -2.48
N GLY A 112 -4.92 -10.36 -3.77
CA GLY A 112 -4.06 -10.91 -4.82
C GLY A 112 -3.03 -9.92 -5.37
N ILE A 113 -2.01 -10.43 -6.06
CA ILE A 113 -1.07 -9.59 -6.81
C ILE A 113 -1.79 -9.06 -8.07
N PRO A 114 -1.71 -7.75 -8.40
CA PRO A 114 -2.36 -7.21 -9.58
C PRO A 114 -1.69 -7.74 -10.86
N MET A 115 -2.47 -7.89 -11.92
CA MET A 115 -2.00 -8.17 -13.28
C MET A 115 -2.49 -7.09 -14.24
N THR A 116 -1.89 -6.99 -15.43
CA THR A 116 -2.35 -6.07 -16.47
C THR A 116 -2.41 -6.74 -17.83
N TYR A 117 -3.36 -6.35 -18.67
CA TYR A 117 -3.49 -6.82 -20.06
C TYR A 117 -4.13 -5.75 -20.95
N MET A 118 -4.07 -5.97 -22.27
CA MET A 118 -4.72 -5.13 -23.28
C MET A 118 -5.94 -5.86 -23.85
N LEU A 119 -7.05 -5.15 -24.00
CA LEU A 119 -8.24 -5.62 -24.70
C LEU A 119 -8.86 -4.47 -25.49
N ASN A 120 -9.07 -4.66 -26.80
CA ASN A 120 -9.68 -3.66 -27.70
C ASN A 120 -9.04 -2.26 -27.60
N GLY A 121 -7.71 -2.21 -27.49
CA GLY A 121 -6.96 -0.95 -27.40
C GLY A 121 -6.94 -0.30 -26.01
N LYS A 122 -7.61 -0.88 -25.01
CA LYS A 122 -7.61 -0.40 -23.63
C LYS A 122 -6.75 -1.27 -22.72
N GLN A 123 -6.01 -0.64 -21.81
CA GLN A 123 -5.25 -1.34 -20.78
C GLN A 123 -6.12 -1.54 -19.54
N TYR A 124 -6.09 -2.74 -18.99
CA TYR A 124 -6.78 -3.10 -17.76
C TYR A 124 -5.77 -3.49 -16.70
N ILE A 125 -6.04 -3.13 -15.45
CA ILE A 125 -5.36 -3.64 -14.26
C ILE A 125 -6.39 -4.43 -13.47
N VAL A 126 -6.08 -5.70 -13.19
CA VAL A 126 -7.01 -6.63 -12.53
C VAL A 126 -6.37 -7.20 -11.29
N MET A 127 -7.16 -7.30 -10.22
CA MET A 127 -6.71 -7.84 -8.94
C MET A 127 -7.86 -8.49 -8.19
N ALA A 128 -7.52 -9.47 -7.35
CA ALA A 128 -8.46 -10.04 -6.40
C ALA A 128 -8.55 -9.14 -5.16
N VAL A 129 -9.78 -8.91 -4.71
CA VAL A 129 -10.11 -8.18 -3.49
C VAL A 129 -11.00 -9.03 -2.59
N GLY A 130 -11.00 -8.74 -1.30
CA GLY A 130 -11.88 -9.39 -0.32
C GLY A 130 -11.43 -9.14 1.12
N ASN A 131 -12.36 -9.25 2.06
CA ASN A 131 -12.08 -9.21 3.51
C ASN A 131 -13.19 -9.94 4.28
N ARG A 132 -13.24 -9.82 5.61
CA ARG A 132 -14.19 -10.57 6.45
C ARG A 132 -15.66 -10.28 6.10
N ASP A 133 -15.95 -9.04 5.70
CA ASP A 133 -17.31 -8.54 5.50
C ASP A 133 -17.61 -8.28 4.01
N HIS A 134 -16.68 -8.61 3.10
CA HIS A 134 -16.82 -8.47 1.64
C HIS A 134 -16.37 -9.76 0.91
N PRO A 135 -17.27 -10.43 0.16
CA PRO A 135 -16.92 -11.62 -0.62
C PRO A 135 -15.76 -11.40 -1.59
N ALA A 136 -14.99 -12.46 -1.86
CA ALA A 136 -13.88 -12.37 -2.79
C ALA A 136 -14.38 -12.14 -4.23
N GLU A 137 -13.82 -11.15 -4.92
CA GLU A 137 -14.14 -10.85 -6.31
C GLU A 137 -12.91 -10.33 -7.08
N LEU A 138 -13.02 -10.27 -8.41
CA LEU A 138 -12.03 -9.62 -9.27
C LEU A 138 -12.50 -8.20 -9.60
N VAL A 139 -11.64 -7.23 -9.34
CA VAL A 139 -11.85 -5.83 -9.75
C VAL A 139 -10.95 -5.54 -10.94
N ALA A 140 -11.52 -4.92 -11.98
CA ALA A 140 -10.81 -4.47 -13.17
C ALA A 140 -10.89 -2.95 -13.29
N LEU A 141 -9.74 -2.29 -13.30
CA LEU A 141 -9.59 -0.85 -13.44
C LEU A 141 -9.02 -0.51 -14.82
N THR A 142 -9.50 0.58 -15.41
CA THR A 142 -9.00 1.15 -16.66
C THR A 142 -9.15 2.67 -16.64
N VAL A 143 -8.40 3.38 -17.48
CA VAL A 143 -8.55 4.82 -17.68
C VAL A 143 -9.46 5.03 -18.89
N GLU A 144 -10.47 5.88 -18.73
CA GLU A 144 -11.36 6.27 -19.84
C GLU A 144 -10.70 7.26 -20.80
#